data_AF-F8ESE7-F1
#
_entry.id   AF-F8ESE7-F1
#
_cell.length_a   1.000
_cell.length_b   1.000
_cell.length_c   1.000
_cell.angle_alpha   90.00
_cell.angle_beta   90.00
_cell.angle_gamma   90.00
#
_symmetry.space_group_name_H-M   'P 1'
#
loop_
_entity.id
_entity.type
_entity.pdbx_description
1 polymer ?
#
loop_
_entity_poly.entity_id
_entity_poly.type
_entity_poly.pdbx_seq_one_letter_code
_entity_poly.pdbx_strand_id
1 'polypeptide(L)'
;MSPQDPILRARRWQSFYEEAGGLKDILSDIGTSYIQRMSAIAPWEPEAERKLLRLSMANRIVGQIDNLVQVIIGDGQLADQAQEHARKIENLPERKRRWL
;
A
#
# COMPACT_ATOMS: atom_id res chain seq x y z
N MET A 1 -7.61 -24.95 4.35
CA MET A 1 -7.18 -23.55 4.58
C MET A 1 -7.89 -22.69 3.55
N SER A 2 -8.81 -21.84 4.02
CA SER A 2 -9.60 -20.90 3.19
C SER A 2 -8.66 -19.91 2.47
N PRO A 3 -9.06 -19.28 1.35
CA PRO A 3 -8.29 -18.25 0.68
C PRO A 3 -7.82 -17.22 1.72
N GLN A 4 -6.50 -17.03 1.77
CA GLN A 4 -5.70 -16.34 2.78
C GLN A 4 -6.47 -15.37 3.69
N ASP A 5 -6.44 -15.64 5.00
CA ASP A 5 -6.89 -14.74 6.07
C ASP A 5 -6.37 -13.30 5.79
N PRO A 6 -7.28 -12.32 5.60
CA PRO A 6 -6.91 -10.95 5.25
C PRO A 6 -5.98 -10.31 6.29
N ILE A 7 -6.12 -10.67 7.57
CA ILE A 7 -5.26 -10.16 8.65
C ILE A 7 -3.84 -10.69 8.48
N LEU A 8 -3.68 -12.00 8.25
CA LEU A 8 -2.37 -12.60 8.03
C LEU A 8 -1.70 -12.10 6.76
N ARG A 9 -2.48 -11.91 5.69
CA ARG A 9 -1.98 -11.32 4.44
C ARG A 9 -1.48 -9.89 4.67
N ALA A 10 -2.27 -9.04 5.32
CA ALA A 10 -1.89 -7.66 5.62
C ALA A 10 -0.63 -7.59 6.47
N ARG A 11 -0.50 -8.41 7.53
CA ARG A 11 0.70 -8.45 8.37
C ARG A 11 1.98 -8.78 7.60
N ARG A 12 1.90 -9.73 6.66
CA ARG A 12 3.05 -10.08 5.80
C ARG A 12 3.44 -8.91 4.90
N TRP A 13 2.45 -8.28 4.26
CA TRP A 13 2.68 -7.11 3.41
C TRP A 13 3.22 -5.91 4.20
N GLN A 14 2.68 -5.67 5.40
CA GLN A 14 3.15 -4.61 6.28
C GLN A 14 4.60 -4.83 6.68
N SER A 15 4.96 -6.05 7.11
CA SER A 15 6.33 -6.38 7.50
C SER A 15 7.32 -6.17 6.36
N PHE A 16 6.98 -6.60 5.14
CA PHE A 16 7.81 -6.40 3.95
C PHE A 16 7.87 -4.93 3.49
N TYR A 17 6.78 -4.19 3.68
CA TYR A 17 6.69 -2.79 3.29
C TYR A 17 7.49 -1.87 4.21
N GLU A 18 7.42 -2.09 5.52
CA GLU A 18 8.02 -1.25 6.56
C GLU A 18 9.45 -1.65 6.96
N GLU A 19 9.97 -2.77 6.45
CA GLU A 19 11.36 -3.17 6.67
C GLU A 19 12.33 -2.07 6.21
N ALA A 20 13.43 -1.87 6.93
CA ALA A 20 14.46 -0.91 6.54
C ALA A 20 15.13 -1.35 5.23
N GLY A 21 15.11 -0.49 4.21
CA GLY A 21 15.49 -0.86 2.85
C GLY A 21 14.46 -1.76 2.15
N GLY A 22 13.28 -1.91 2.75
CA GLY A 22 12.16 -2.69 2.24
C GLY A 22 11.41 -1.99 1.11
N LEU A 23 10.21 -2.49 0.80
CA LEU A 23 9.49 -2.05 -0.39
C LEU A 23 9.17 -0.56 -0.40
N LYS A 24 8.85 0.04 0.76
CA LYS A 24 8.57 1.48 0.86
C LYS A 24 9.75 2.33 0.39
N ASP A 25 10.94 2.01 0.89
CA ASP A 25 12.18 2.75 0.57
C ASP A 25 12.53 2.56 -0.90
N ILE A 26 12.44 1.32 -1.41
CA ILE A 26 12.70 0.99 -2.81
C ILE A 26 11.76 1.78 -3.75
N LEU A 27 10.46 1.80 -3.47
CA LEU A 27 9.49 2.52 -4.32
C LEU A 27 9.74 4.04 -4.27
N SER A 28 10.05 4.58 -3.09
CA SER A 28 10.39 6.00 -2.92
C SER A 28 11.63 6.39 -3.74
N ASP A 29 12.68 5.58 -3.69
CA ASP A 29 13.92 5.82 -4.41
C ASP A 29 13.73 5.72 -5.93
N ILE A 30 12.98 4.71 -6.40
CA ILE A 30 12.65 4.55 -7.82
C ILE A 30 11.85 5.76 -8.32
N GLY A 31 10.81 6.18 -7.59
CA GLY A 31 10.00 7.34 -7.95
C GLY A 31 10.83 8.62 -8.03
N THR A 32 11.67 8.84 -7.01
CA THR A 32 12.61 9.98 -6.96
C THR A 32 13.57 9.94 -8.14
N SER A 33 14.12 8.78 -8.49
CA SER A 33 15.00 8.62 -9.65
C SER A 33 14.31 8.98 -10.97
N TYR A 34 13.04 8.58 -11.17
CA TYR A 34 12.30 8.97 -12.37
C TYR A 34 12.08 10.48 -12.46
N ILE A 35 11.77 11.14 -11.35
CA ILE A 35 11.61 12.60 -11.31
C ILE A 35 12.93 13.31 -11.64
N GLN A 36 14.05 12.88 -11.04
CA GLN A 36 15.37 13.42 -11.35
C GLN A 36 15.76 13.23 -12.82
N ARG A 37 15.43 12.06 -13.40
CA ARG A 37 15.64 11.81 -14.83
C ARG A 37 14.79 12.71 -15.71
N MET A 38 13.55 12.99 -15.32
CA MET A 38 12.69 13.94 -16.05
C MET A 38 13.28 15.36 -16.02
N SER A 39 13.78 15.81 -14.87
CA SER A 39 14.37 17.15 -14.76
C SER A 39 15.68 17.32 -15.53
N ALA A 40 16.35 16.23 -15.89
CA ALA A 40 17.58 16.24 -16.66
C ALA A 40 17.36 16.29 -18.18
N ILE A 41 16.13 16.11 -18.67
CA ILE A 41 15.84 16.11 -20.12
C ILE A 41 15.72 17.55 -20.61
N ALA A 42 16.57 17.93 -21.58
CA ALA A 42 16.46 19.25 -22.18
C ALA A 42 15.29 19.31 -23.19
N PRO A 43 14.52 20.42 -23.26
CA PRO A 43 13.36 20.53 -24.16
C PRO A 43 13.66 20.33 -25.65
N TRP A 44 14.89 20.65 -26.07
CA TRP A 44 15.34 20.56 -27.46
C TRP A 44 15.96 19.20 -27.82
N GLU A 45 16.06 18.26 -26.87
CA GLU A 45 16.56 16.93 -27.17
C GLU A 45 15.64 16.20 -28.15
N PRO A 46 16.21 15.40 -29.08
CA PRO A 46 15.41 14.46 -29.86
C PRO A 46 14.58 13.56 -28.96
N GLU A 47 13.29 13.44 -29.30
CA GLU A 47 12.31 12.64 -28.55
C GLU A 47 12.06 13.09 -27.10
N ALA A 48 12.40 14.32 -26.70
CA ALA A 48 12.20 14.82 -25.34
C ALA A 48 10.78 14.54 -24.80
N GLU A 49 9.74 14.86 -25.58
CA GLU A 49 8.34 14.61 -25.23
C GLU A 49 8.06 13.12 -24.95
N ARG A 50 8.56 12.23 -25.80
CA ARG A 50 8.38 10.77 -25.65
C ARG A 50 9.13 10.23 -24.43
N LYS A 51 10.33 10.74 -24.13
CA LYS A 51 11.09 10.37 -22.93
C LYS A 51 10.36 10.81 -21.66
N LEU A 52 9.86 12.05 -21.63
CA LEU A 52 9.07 12.59 -20.52
C LEU A 52 7.79 11.78 -20.29
N LEU A 53 7.07 11.44 -21.36
CA LEU A 53 5.88 10.60 -21.28
C LEU A 53 6.19 9.23 -20.65
N ARG A 54 7.25 8.56 -21.10
CA ARG A 54 7.64 7.25 -20.53
C ARG A 54 7.99 7.33 -19.05
N LEU A 55 8.77 8.34 -18.65
CA LEU A 55 9.18 8.50 -17.25
C LEU A 55 8.00 8.88 -16.35
N SER A 56 7.10 9.75 -16.81
CA SER A 56 5.89 10.11 -16.06
C SER A 56 4.95 8.90 -15.88
N MET A 57 4.78 8.07 -16.90
CA MET A 57 4.05 6.81 -16.79
C MET A 57 4.70 5.85 -15.79
N ALA A 58 6.03 5.69 -15.86
CA ALA A 58 6.76 4.84 -14.93
C ALA A 58 6.58 5.30 -13.48
N ASN A 59 6.71 6.61 -13.22
CA ASN A 59 6.48 7.19 -11.89
C ASN A 59 5.03 7.00 -11.40
N ARG A 60 4.05 7.11 -12.30
CA ARG A 60 2.65 6.81 -11.97
C ARG A 60 2.44 5.35 -11.57
N ILE A 61 3.06 4.42 -12.27
CA ILE A 61 2.95 2.98 -11.96
C ILE A 61 3.55 2.69 -10.58
N VAL A 62 4.68 3.31 -10.22
CA VAL A 62 5.27 3.20 -8.87
C VAL A 62 4.25 3.61 -7.80
N GLY A 63 3.59 4.75 -7.97
CA GLY A 63 2.53 5.19 -7.04
C GLY A 63 1.32 4.26 -7.00
N GLN A 64 0.97 3.61 -8.11
CA GLN A 64 -0.10 2.62 -8.13
C GLN A 64 0.27 1.35 -7.36
N ILE A 65 1.51 0.88 -7.48
CA ILE A 65 2.01 -0.28 -6.72
C ILE A 65 2.00 0.04 -5.23
N ASP A 66 2.52 1.21 -4.83
CA ASP A 66 2.51 1.66 -3.44
C ASP A 66 1.09 1.66 -2.85
N ASN A 67 0.14 2.29 -3.56
CA ASN A 67 -1.26 2.34 -3.13
C ASN A 67 -1.90 0.94 -3.03
N LEU A 68 -1.63 0.02 -3.96
CA LEU A 68 -2.17 -1.35 -3.89
C LEU A 68 -1.70 -2.08 -2.63
N VAL A 69 -0.43 -1.91 -2.25
CA VAL A 69 0.11 -2.52 -1.03
C VAL A 69 -0.55 -1.90 0.21
N GLN A 70 -0.68 -0.58 0.25
CA GLN A 70 -1.36 0.11 1.37
C GLN A 70 -2.82 -0.31 1.51
N VAL A 71 -3.54 -0.52 0.40
CA VAL A 71 -4.92 -1.05 0.43
C VAL A 71 -4.96 -2.45 1.06
N ILE A 72 -4.05 -3.34 0.68
CA ILE A 72 -3.98 -4.70 1.26
C ILE A 72 -3.73 -4.63 2.78
N ILE A 73 -2.85 -3.73 3.22
CA ILE A 73 -2.57 -3.52 4.64
C ILE A 73 -3.82 -2.99 5.36
N GLY A 74 -4.47 -1.96 4.80
CA GLY A 74 -5.68 -1.36 5.33
C GLY A 74 -6.84 -2.35 5.46
N ASP A 75 -7.06 -3.19 4.45
CA ASP A 75 -8.11 -4.20 4.46
C ASP A 75 -7.94 -5.19 5.63
N GLY A 76 -6.72 -5.61 5.93
CA GLY A 76 -6.47 -6.49 7.08
C GLY A 76 -6.60 -5.78 8.42
N GLN A 77 -6.26 -4.49 8.52
CA GLN A 77 -6.51 -3.70 9.73
C GLN A 77 -8.01 -3.58 10.02
N LEU A 78 -8.82 -3.35 8.99
CA LEU A 78 -10.29 -3.33 9.11
C LEU A 78 -10.84 -4.69 9.56
N ALA A 79 -10.32 -5.79 9.00
CA ALA A 79 -10.72 -7.13 9.41
C ALA A 79 -10.36 -7.44 10.88
N ASP A 80 -9.16 -7.04 11.32
CA ASP A 80 -8.71 -7.21 12.71
C ASP A 80 -9.59 -6.41 13.69
N GLN A 81 -9.93 -5.16 13.34
CA GLN A 81 -10.86 -4.34 14.12
C GLN A 81 -12.27 -4.94 14.20
N ALA A 82 -12.78 -5.48 13.10
CA ALA A 82 -14.08 -6.15 13.07
C ALA A 82 -14.08 -7.40 13.97
N GLN A 83 -13.01 -8.19 13.94
CA GLN A 83 -12.87 -9.36 14.80
C GLN A 83 -12.80 -8.97 16.29
N GLU A 84 -12.05 -7.92 16.62
CA GLU A 84 -11.94 -7.43 18.00
C GLU A 84 -13.29 -6.86 18.50
N HIS A 85 -14.04 -6.17 17.65
CA HIS A 85 -15.37 -5.69 17.98
C HIS A 85 -16.35 -6.84 18.25
N ALA A 86 -16.34 -7.88 17.40
CA ALA A 86 -17.16 -9.07 17.61
C ALA A 86 -16.84 -9.76 18.95
N ARG A 87 -15.55 -9.93 19.28
CA ARG A 87 -15.12 -10.48 20.58
C ARG A 87 -15.59 -9.65 21.76
N LYS A 88 -15.56 -8.32 21.66
CA LYS A 88 -16.08 -7.43 22.71
C LYS A 88 -17.57 -7.64 22.92
N ILE A 89 -18.36 -7.76 21.85
CA ILE A 89 -19.80 -8.07 21.94
C ILE A 89 -20.04 -9.44 22.59
N GLU A 90 -19.30 -10.47 22.17
CA GLU A 90 -19.37 -11.82 22.74
C GLU A 90 -18.98 -11.88 24.22
N ASN A 91 -18.15 -10.95 24.70
CA ASN A 91 -17.75 -10.86 26.09
C ASN A 91 -18.64 -9.94 26.93
N LEU A 92 -19.66 -9.30 26.34
CA LEU A 92 -20.61 -8.50 27.12
C LEU A 92 -21.48 -9.39 28.02
N PRO A 93 -21.74 -9.00 29.28
CA PRO A 93 -22.70 -9.69 30.13
C PRO A 93 -24.08 -9.77 29.46
N GLU A 94 -24.81 -10.87 29.64
CA GLU A 94 -26.12 -11.12 28.98
C GLU A 94 -27.11 -9.96 29.08
N ARG A 95 -27.12 -9.24 30.21
CA ARG A 95 -27.99 -8.06 30.43
C ARG A 95 -27.72 -6.91 29.45
N LYS A 96 -26.47 -6.75 29.00
CA LYS A 96 -26.07 -5.70 28.05
C LYS A 96 -26.20 -6.16 26.59
N ARG A 97 -26.18 -7.47 26.35
CA ARG A 97 -26.29 -8.07 25.00
C ARG A 97 -27.71 -8.03 24.42
N ARG A 98 -28.75 -7.88 25.25
CA ARG A 98 -30.16 -7.77 24.81
C ARG A 98 -30.55 -6.43 24.17
N TRP A 99 -29.69 -5.41 24.28
CA TRP A 99 -29.99 -4.03 23.84
C TRP A 99 -29.10 -3.56 22.67
N LEU A 100 -28.27 -4.47 22.14
CA LEU A 100 -27.51 -4.32 20.91
C LEU A 100 -28.23 -5.07 19.79
#